data_AF-A0A377HG21-F1
#
_entry.id   AF-A0A377HG21-F1
#
_cell.length_a   1.000
_cell.length_b   1.000
_cell.length_c   1.000
_cell.angle_alpha   90.00
_cell.angle_beta   90.00
_cell.angle_gamma   90.00
#
_symmetry.space_group_name_H-M   'P 1'
#
loop_
_entity.id
_entity.type
_entity.pdbx_description
1 polymer ?
#
loop_
_entity_poly.entity_id
_entity_poly.type
_entity_poly.pdbx_seq_one_letter_code
_entity_poly.pdbx_strand_id
1 'polypeptide(L)'
;MCVNAAVTSLLISWRTPTVVSFDMKGTVDQFTDQAGAQSLNEAQMSVLTERFMQTLSTQLQEYQRDHNVLILVTPAVVSGAADITGEIQSAVAQKMAAGGGQ
;
A
#
# COMPACT_ATOMS: atom_id res chain seq x y z
N MET A 1 2.94 -30.70 30.21
CA MET A 1 1.93 -30.05 29.33
C MET A 1 2.14 -28.53 29.18
N CYS A 2 2.72 -27.82 30.16
CA CYS A 2 2.93 -26.36 30.06
C CYS A 2 3.95 -25.92 28.98
N VAL A 3 4.96 -26.75 28.68
CA VAL A 3 5.96 -26.45 27.65
C VAL A 3 5.31 -26.32 26.26
N ASN A 4 4.39 -27.22 25.91
CA ASN A 4 3.68 -27.16 24.64
C ASN A 4 2.79 -25.92 24.55
N ALA A 5 2.12 -25.53 25.65
CA ALA A 5 1.31 -24.32 25.69
C ALA A 5 2.16 -23.04 25.56
N ALA A 6 3.35 -23.01 26.17
CA ALA A 6 4.28 -21.90 26.05
C ALA A 6 4.87 -21.78 24.63
N VAL A 7 5.28 -22.91 24.03
CA VAL A 7 5.76 -22.94 22.64
C VAL A 7 4.67 -22.52 21.67
N THR A 8 3.45 -23.02 21.84
CA THR A 8 2.30 -22.63 21.01
C THR A 8 1.97 -21.15 21.19
N SER A 9 1.97 -20.61 22.41
CA SER A 9 1.71 -19.19 22.67
C SER A 9 2.78 -18.28 22.05
N LEU A 10 4.06 -18.67 22.15
CA LEU A 10 5.16 -17.96 21.53
C LEU A 10 5.03 -17.94 20.00
N LEU A 11 4.74 -19.09 19.40
CA LEU A 11 4.53 -19.21 17.95
C LEU A 11 3.32 -18.40 17.46
N ILE A 12 2.26 -18.30 18.26
CA ILE A 12 1.09 -17.47 17.94
C ILE A 12 1.47 -16.00 17.98
N SER A 13 2.15 -15.54 19.03
CA SER A 13 2.56 -14.13 19.16
C SER A 13 3.50 -13.66 18.05
N TRP A 14 4.31 -14.55 17.50
CA TRP A 14 5.20 -14.26 16.37
C TRP A 14 4.52 -14.28 14.99
N ARG A 15 3.29 -14.80 14.91
CA ARG A 15 2.56 -14.95 13.64
C ARG A 15 1.29 -14.10 13.55
N THR A 16 0.96 -13.30 14.56
CA THR A 16 -0.20 -12.41 14.49
C THR A 16 0.10 -11.25 13.53
N PRO A 17 -0.66 -11.11 12.43
CA PRO A 17 -0.43 -10.02 11.49
C PRO A 17 -0.75 -8.67 12.13
N THR A 18 0.10 -7.67 11.86
CA THR A 18 -0.12 -6.30 12.35
C THR A 18 -1.11 -5.58 11.44
N VAL A 19 -2.06 -4.83 12.03
CA VAL A 19 -3.04 -4.05 11.27
C VAL A 19 -2.47 -2.67 10.98
N VAL A 20 -2.47 -2.28 9.70
CA VAL A 20 -2.00 -0.98 9.21
C VAL A 20 -3.09 -0.31 8.38
N SER A 21 -3.08 1.02 8.35
CA SER A 21 -4.02 1.82 7.56
C SER A 21 -3.36 2.43 6.35
N PHE A 22 -4.11 2.52 5.26
CA PHE A 22 -3.68 3.14 4.01
C PHE A 22 -4.79 4.04 3.47
N ASP A 23 -4.46 5.32 3.25
CA ASP A 23 -5.37 6.25 2.59
C ASP A 23 -5.29 6.12 1.07
N MET A 24 -6.09 5.20 0.54
CA MET A 24 -6.21 5.00 -0.90
C MET A 24 -6.83 6.21 -1.58
N LYS A 25 -7.86 6.82 -0.97
CA LYS A 25 -8.59 7.92 -1.61
C LYS A 25 -7.67 9.12 -1.80
N GLY A 26 -7.01 9.57 -0.72
CA GLY A 26 -6.06 10.68 -0.79
C GLY A 26 -4.92 10.41 -1.77
N THR A 27 -4.42 9.17 -1.80
CA THR A 27 -3.34 8.76 -2.72
C THR A 27 -3.75 8.82 -4.20
N VAL A 28 -4.97 8.38 -4.54
CA VAL A 28 -5.49 8.43 -5.92
C VAL A 28 -5.83 9.86 -6.33
N ASP A 29 -6.46 10.63 -5.45
CA ASP A 29 -6.80 12.03 -5.69
C ASP A 29 -5.52 12.85 -5.96
N GLN A 30 -4.49 12.70 -5.11
CA GLN A 30 -3.20 13.36 -5.28
C GLN A 30 -2.52 13.00 -6.59
N PHE A 31 -2.55 11.72 -6.99
CA PHE A 31 -2.00 11.31 -8.28
C PHE A 31 -2.77 11.93 -9.45
N THR A 32 -4.11 11.97 -9.38
CA THR A 32 -4.95 12.55 -10.42
C THR A 32 -4.69 14.04 -10.59
N ASP A 33 -4.53 14.77 -9.48
CA ASP A 33 -4.16 16.18 -9.48
C ASP A 33 -2.78 16.40 -10.13
N GLN A 34 -1.79 15.58 -9.78
CA GLN A 34 -0.44 15.65 -10.35
C GLN A 34 -0.42 15.31 -11.84
N ALA A 35 -1.17 14.28 -12.26
CA ALA A 35 -1.26 13.87 -13.65
C ALA A 35 -2.06 14.89 -14.49
N GLY A 36 -3.07 15.54 -13.93
CA GLY A 36 -3.85 16.60 -14.58
C GLY A 36 -3.09 17.92 -14.72
N ALA A 37 -2.10 18.18 -13.87
CA ALA A 37 -1.17 19.31 -14.03
C ALA A 37 -0.26 19.13 -15.26
N GLN A 38 -0.05 17.89 -15.69
CA GLN A 38 0.61 17.59 -16.96
C GLN A 38 -0.44 17.66 -18.07
N SER A 39 -0.22 18.47 -19.12
CA SER A 39 -1.18 18.63 -20.23
C SER A 39 -1.27 17.39 -21.13
N LEU A 40 -1.66 16.25 -20.53
CA LEU A 40 -1.88 14.97 -21.18
C LEU A 40 -3.24 14.96 -21.87
N ASN A 41 -3.34 14.26 -22.99
CA ASN A 41 -4.64 13.96 -23.56
C ASN A 41 -5.34 12.84 -22.76
N GLU A 42 -6.64 12.66 -22.98
CA GLU A 42 -7.47 11.71 -22.22
C GLU A 42 -6.95 10.26 -22.31
N ALA A 43 -6.46 9.85 -23.48
CA ALA A 43 -5.88 8.52 -23.67
C ALA A 43 -4.58 8.32 -22.88
N GLN A 44 -3.71 9.33 -22.84
CA GLN A 44 -2.47 9.29 -22.07
C GLN A 44 -2.74 9.30 -20.57
N MET A 45 -3.73 10.08 -20.13
CA MET A 45 -4.18 10.11 -18.73
C MET A 45 -4.72 8.74 -18.29
N SER A 46 -5.52 8.07 -19.13
CA SER A 46 -6.03 6.72 -18.83
C SER A 46 -4.90 5.70 -18.67
N VAL A 47 -3.96 5.68 -19.61
CA VAL A 47 -2.81 4.74 -19.56
C VAL A 47 -1.94 5.00 -18.32
N LEU A 48 -1.70 6.27 -17.99
CA LEU A 48 -0.92 6.63 -16.80
C LEU A 48 -1.65 6.21 -15.51
N THR A 49 -2.97 6.40 -15.47
CA THR A 49 -3.81 5.99 -14.34
C THR A 49 -3.83 4.47 -14.17
N GLU A 50 -3.98 3.71 -15.24
CA GLU A 50 -3.92 2.23 -15.20
C GLU A 50 -2.56 1.74 -14.67
N ARG A 51 -1.46 2.31 -15.19
CA ARG A 51 -0.10 2.00 -14.71
C ARG A 51 0.08 2.32 -13.24
N PHE A 52 -0.46 3.45 -12.78
CA PHE A 52 -0.42 3.82 -11.37
C PHE A 52 -1.19 2.81 -10.50
N MET A 53 -2.43 2.47 -10.86
CA MET A 53 -3.24 1.52 -10.07
C MET A 53 -2.62 0.13 -10.03
N GLN A 54 -2.03 -0.33 -11.14
CA GLN A 54 -1.31 -1.59 -11.18
C GLN A 54 -0.09 -1.56 -10.24
N THR A 55 0.72 -0.50 -10.33
CA THR A 55 1.92 -0.35 -9.49
C THR A 55 1.56 -0.27 -8.00
N LEU A 56 0.54 0.52 -7.65
CA LEU A 56 0.02 0.63 -6.29
C LEU A 56 -0.46 -0.73 -5.76
N SER A 57 -1.25 -1.45 -6.54
CA SER A 57 -1.76 -2.77 -6.15
C SER A 57 -0.65 -3.78 -5.93
N THR A 58 0.39 -3.76 -6.78
CA THR A 58 1.58 -4.60 -6.58
C THR A 58 2.34 -4.20 -5.32
N GLN A 59 2.49 -2.90 -5.03
CA GLN A 59 3.19 -2.44 -3.83
C GLN A 59 2.47 -2.83 -2.54
N LEU A 60 1.15 -2.70 -2.51
CA LEU A 60 0.36 -3.12 -1.35
C LEU A 60 0.52 -4.63 -1.11
N GLN A 61 0.47 -5.47 -2.16
CA GLN A 61 0.65 -6.92 -2.03
C GLN A 61 2.06 -7.30 -1.56
N GLU A 62 3.10 -6.68 -2.11
CA GLU A 62 4.49 -6.89 -1.69
C GLU A 62 4.66 -6.51 -0.21
N TYR A 63 4.16 -5.34 0.19
CA TYR A 63 4.22 -4.87 1.57
C TYR A 63 3.48 -5.80 2.54
N GLN A 64 2.28 -6.26 2.18
CA GLN A 64 1.53 -7.22 3.00
C GLN A 64 2.28 -8.52 3.22
N ARG A 65 2.92 -9.04 2.16
CA ARG A 65 3.67 -10.29 2.22
C ARG A 65 4.94 -10.15 3.05
N ASP A 66 5.69 -9.08 2.81
CA ASP A 66 7.02 -8.89 3.39
C ASP A 66 6.93 -8.47 4.88
N HIS A 67 5.88 -7.73 5.27
CA HIS A 67 5.66 -7.26 6.64
C HIS A 67 4.62 -8.08 7.42
N ASN A 68 3.97 -9.07 6.80
CA ASN A 68 2.88 -9.85 7.39
C ASN A 68 1.78 -8.94 7.98
N VAL A 69 1.28 -8.00 7.18
CA VAL A 69 0.30 -6.99 7.63
C VAL A 69 -1.06 -7.11 6.95
N LEU A 70 -2.10 -6.69 7.65
CA LEU A 70 -3.44 -6.47 7.11
C LEU A 70 -3.62 -4.98 6.83
N ILE A 71 -3.73 -4.61 5.56
CA ILE A 71 -3.94 -3.22 5.13
C ILE A 71 -5.45 -2.93 5.11
N LEU A 72 -5.86 -1.88 5.82
CA LEU A 72 -7.22 -1.36 5.81
C LEU A 72 -7.27 -0.02 5.07
N VAL A 73 -8.23 0.13 4.16
CA VAL A 73 -8.45 1.38 3.43
C VAL A 73 -9.36 2.31 4.24
N THR A 74 -8.91 3.54 4.49
CA THR A 74 -9.65 4.57 5.23
C THR A 74 -10.90 5.01 4.44
N PRO A 75 -12.09 4.74 4.98
CA PRO A 75 -12.69 5.73 5.89
C PRO A 75 -12.98 5.19 7.30
N ALA A 76 -12.60 3.94 7.60
CA ALA A 76 -13.09 3.18 8.76
C ALA A 76 -12.11 3.02 9.95
N VAL A 77 -10.91 3.61 9.93
CA VAL A 77 -9.93 3.49 11.03
C VAL A 77 -9.88 4.79 11.85
N VAL A 78 -10.65 4.84 12.94
CA VAL A 78 -10.78 6.04 13.80
C VAL A 78 -9.66 6.20 14.83
N SER A 79 -8.88 5.15 15.08
CA SER A 79 -7.55 5.13 15.72
C SER A 79 -7.17 3.67 16.00
N GLY A 80 -5.89 3.30 15.85
CA GLY A 80 -5.38 1.98 16.28
C GLY A 80 -4.53 1.22 15.26
N ALA A 81 -4.51 1.63 13.99
CA ALA A 81 -3.64 1.07 12.96
C ALA A 81 -2.52 2.08 12.62
N ALA A 82 -1.30 1.58 12.37
CA ALA A 82 -0.20 2.44 11.91
C ALA A 82 -0.46 2.89 10.47
N ASP A 83 -0.30 4.18 10.19
CA ASP A 83 -0.48 4.74 8.84
C ASP A 83 0.78 4.52 7.99
N ILE A 84 0.63 3.77 6.90
CA ILE A 84 1.71 3.42 5.96
C ILE A 84 1.63 4.23 4.65
N THR A 85 0.72 5.20 4.55
CA THR A 85 0.41 5.93 3.31
C THR A 85 1.66 6.55 2.67
N GLY A 86 2.48 7.25 3.45
CA GLY A 86 3.70 7.89 2.93
C GLY A 86 4.76 6.91 2.41
N GLU A 87 4.88 5.74 3.05
CA GLU A 87 5.82 4.69 2.62
C GLU A 87 5.41 4.09 1.28
N ILE A 88 4.13 3.73 1.15
CA ILE A 88 3.57 3.20 -0.09
C ILE A 88 3.66 4.24 -1.22
N GLN A 89 3.32 5.50 -0.95
CA GLN A 89 3.43 6.57 -1.94
C GLN A 89 4.87 6.74 -2.46
N SER A 90 5.87 6.70 -1.57
CA SER A 90 7.28 6.80 -1.96
C SER A 90 7.72 5.59 -2.81
N ALA A 91 7.36 4.38 -2.41
CA ALA A 91 7.68 3.16 -3.15
C ALA A 91 7.04 3.15 -4.55
N VAL A 92 5.77 3.54 -4.65
CA VAL A 92 5.07 3.67 -5.94
C VAL A 92 5.71 4.73 -6.81
N ALA A 93 6.06 5.90 -6.26
CA ALA A 93 6.74 6.96 -7.02
C ALA A 93 8.09 6.48 -7.59
N GLN A 94 8.88 5.76 -6.79
CA GLN A 94 10.15 5.18 -7.25
C GLN A 94 9.93 4.16 -8.39
N LYS A 95 8.91 3.30 -8.29
CA LYS A 95 8.60 2.32 -9.35
C LYS A 95 8.03 2.95 -10.61
N MET A 96 7.22 4.00 -10.48
CA MET A 96 6.72 4.77 -11.61
C MET A 96 7.86 5.51 -12.34
N ALA A 97 8.84 6.04 -11.60
CA ALA A 97 10.03 6.66 -12.17
C ALA A 97 10.96 5.64 -12.85
N ALA A 98 11.12 4.44 -12.27
CA ALA A 98 11.92 3.36 -12.85
C ALA A 98 11.26 2.69 -14.08
N GLY A 99 9.93 2.61 -14.12
CA GLY A 99 9.14 2.05 -15.23
C GLY A 99 8.89 3.00 -16.41
N GLY A 100 9.47 4.21 -16.38
CA GLY A 100 9.48 5.18 -17.48
C GLY A 100 10.64 5.01 -18.47
N GLY A 101 11.51 4.01 -18.26
CA GLY A 101 12.74 3.76 -19.04
C GLY A 101 12.80 2.41 -19.75
N GLN A 102 11.65 1.81 -20.12
CA GLN A 102 11.58 0.60 -20.95
C GLN A 102 10.56 0.75 -22.07
#